data_AF-A0A1G9ZH73-F1
#
_entry.id   AF-A0A1G9ZH73-F1
#
_cell.length_a   1.000
_cell.length_b   1.000
_cell.length_c   1.000
_cell.angle_alpha   90.00
_cell.angle_beta   90.00
_cell.angle_gamma   90.00
#
_symmetry.space_group_name_H-M   'P 1'
#
loop_
_entity.id
_entity.type
_entity.pdbx_description
1 polymer ?
#
loop_
_entity_poly.entity_id
_entity_poly.type
_entity_poly.pdbx_seq_one_letter_code
_entity_poly.pdbx_strand_id
1 'polypeptide(L)'
;MTLKKTAAGVLLLTMMVSGAACSSAPKTSSSPAPTTSATAAPQATAESQDAVNMKGYIGARIAQEKVGFLFGEAKSKDGKLILNPVAADSKEKAVKFLSSYFDTAMADKLAAHYLTEQKADGAIVTNTTSFFPTDLLSTKKEEITFDAANTKDQVKFTTKDGVTYTTKKVNDKFVLGEVVKK
;
A
#
# COMPACT_ATOMS: atom_id res chain seq x y z
N MET A 1 3.49 -8.05 -38.95
CA MET A 1 2.81 -6.87 -38.36
C MET A 1 3.82 -6.11 -37.52
N THR A 2 4.31 -4.98 -38.03
CA THR A 2 5.33 -4.12 -37.42
C THR A 2 4.66 -2.99 -36.65
N LEU A 3 4.73 -3.01 -35.31
CA LEU A 3 4.18 -1.96 -34.45
C LEU A 3 5.11 -0.74 -34.43
N LYS A 4 4.55 0.42 -34.80
CA LYS A 4 5.19 1.73 -34.83
C LYS A 4 5.41 2.27 -33.41
N LYS A 5 6.61 2.82 -33.18
CA LYS A 5 6.99 3.62 -32.01
C LYS A 5 6.42 5.04 -32.14
N THR A 6 5.83 5.59 -31.08
CA THR A 6 5.52 7.02 -30.97
C THR A 6 5.73 7.49 -29.53
N ALA A 7 6.71 8.37 -29.31
CA ALA A 7 6.72 9.40 -28.26
C ALA A 7 7.92 10.34 -28.43
N ALA A 8 7.70 11.47 -29.08
CA ALA A 8 8.45 12.73 -29.00
C ALA A 8 7.57 13.77 -29.71
N GLY A 9 7.35 15.00 -29.26
CA GLY A 9 7.91 15.75 -28.17
C GLY A 9 7.10 17.03 -27.97
N VAL A 10 7.44 17.75 -26.91
CA VAL A 10 6.93 19.05 -26.49
C VAL A 10 7.12 20.12 -27.56
N LEU A 11 6.16 21.04 -27.72
CA LEU A 11 6.42 22.43 -28.12
C LEU A 11 5.26 23.34 -27.71
N LEU A 12 5.52 24.13 -26.66
CA LEU A 12 4.73 25.28 -26.25
C LEU A 12 5.21 26.51 -27.05
N LEU A 13 4.31 27.10 -27.83
CA LEU A 13 4.40 28.43 -28.44
C LEU A 13 2.94 28.91 -28.48
N THR A 14 2.53 30.14 -28.17
CA THR A 14 3.17 31.46 -28.14
C THR A 14 2.08 32.37 -27.57
N MET A 15 2.39 33.40 -26.79
CA MET A 15 1.81 34.74 -26.98
C MET A 15 2.79 35.79 -26.47
N MET A 16 3.41 36.47 -27.43
CA MET A 16 3.88 37.84 -27.25
C MET A 16 2.70 38.77 -27.49
N VAL A 17 2.60 39.90 -26.77
CA VAL A 17 2.77 41.23 -27.37
C VAL A 17 2.77 42.31 -26.29
N SER A 18 3.74 43.19 -26.49
CA SER A 18 4.20 44.38 -25.81
C SER A 18 3.18 45.51 -25.59
N GLY A 19 3.45 46.33 -24.57
CA GLY A 19 2.98 47.71 -24.47
C GLY A 19 3.93 48.51 -23.57
N ALA A 20 4.62 49.50 -24.15
CA ALA A 20 5.69 50.28 -23.54
C ALA A 20 5.20 51.55 -22.81
N ALA A 21 6.13 52.12 -22.03
CA ALA A 21 6.31 53.54 -21.69
C ALA A 21 5.69 54.11 -20.39
N CYS A 22 6.59 54.59 -19.52
CA CYS A 22 6.35 55.53 -18.41
C CYS A 22 5.94 56.92 -18.91
N SER A 23 5.00 57.62 -18.24
CA SER A 23 5.13 59.05 -17.86
C SER A 23 3.92 59.55 -17.03
N SER A 24 4.23 60.12 -15.85
CA SER A 24 3.64 61.30 -15.18
C SER A 24 2.11 61.57 -15.13
N ALA A 25 1.50 61.25 -13.98
CA ALA A 25 0.54 62.03 -13.15
C ALA A 25 -0.79 62.62 -13.76
N PRO A 26 -1.78 63.07 -12.95
CA PRO A 26 -2.97 62.27 -12.62
C PRO A 26 -4.31 62.98 -12.94
N LYS A 27 -5.36 62.27 -13.39
CA LYS A 27 -6.74 62.78 -13.33
C LYS A 27 -7.76 61.67 -13.07
N THR A 28 -8.36 61.76 -11.88
CA THR A 28 -9.75 61.44 -11.51
C THR A 28 -10.58 60.65 -12.53
N SER A 29 -10.96 59.42 -12.17
CA SER A 29 -12.21 58.76 -12.60
C SER A 29 -12.51 57.58 -11.68
N SER A 30 -13.70 57.61 -11.10
CA SER A 30 -14.37 56.56 -10.34
C SER A 30 -14.72 55.35 -11.22
N SER A 31 -14.24 54.16 -10.88
CA SER A 31 -14.82 52.83 -11.20
C SER A 31 -14.04 51.75 -10.42
N PRO A 32 -14.67 50.65 -9.95
CA PRO A 32 -14.10 49.79 -8.91
C PRO A 32 -12.94 48.94 -9.44
N ALA A 33 -11.89 48.83 -8.64
CA ALA A 33 -10.77 47.93 -8.91
C ALA A 33 -11.26 46.48 -8.94
N PRO A 34 -10.79 45.64 -9.89
CA PRO A 34 -10.99 44.21 -9.77
C PRO A 34 -10.13 43.75 -8.61
N THR A 35 -10.77 43.39 -7.50
CA THR A 35 -10.17 42.55 -6.47
C THR A 35 -9.63 41.31 -7.16
N THR A 36 -8.32 41.24 -7.29
CA THR A 36 -7.58 40.03 -7.64
C THR A 36 -7.74 39.10 -6.44
N SER A 37 -8.85 38.36 -6.43
CA SER A 37 -8.97 37.16 -5.62
C SER A 37 -7.91 36.20 -6.13
N ALA A 38 -6.75 36.19 -5.48
CA ALA A 38 -5.80 35.12 -5.61
C ALA A 38 -6.53 33.85 -5.19
N THR A 39 -6.98 33.06 -6.17
CA THR A 39 -7.48 31.70 -5.92
C THR A 39 -6.33 30.92 -5.32
N ALA A 40 -6.32 30.80 -3.99
CA ALA A 40 -5.41 29.93 -3.29
C ALA A 40 -5.55 28.53 -3.89
N ALA A 41 -4.44 27.97 -4.37
CA ALA A 41 -4.38 26.58 -4.76
C ALA A 41 -4.88 25.73 -3.57
N PRO A 42 -5.64 24.64 -3.80
CA PRO A 42 -6.08 23.79 -2.70
C PRO A 42 -4.87 23.30 -1.92
N GLN A 43 -4.71 23.76 -0.68
CA GLN A 43 -3.75 23.15 0.24
C GLN A 43 -4.22 21.72 0.47
N ALA A 44 -3.35 20.76 0.19
CA ALA A 44 -3.57 19.37 0.56
C ALA A 44 -3.89 19.33 2.06
N THR A 45 -5.12 18.94 2.39
CA THR A 45 -5.54 18.78 3.78
C THR A 45 -4.65 17.71 4.41
N ALA A 46 -4.08 18.00 5.58
CA ALA A 46 -3.29 17.02 6.30
C ALA A 46 -4.14 15.75 6.54
N GLU A 47 -3.56 14.58 6.28
CA GLU A 47 -4.24 13.31 6.48
C GLU A 47 -4.60 13.11 7.96
N SER A 48 -5.85 12.71 8.24
CA SER A 48 -6.30 12.45 9.61
C SER A 48 -5.74 11.14 10.16
N GLN A 49 -5.58 11.04 11.49
CA GLN A 49 -5.10 9.81 12.12
C GLN A 49 -6.05 8.63 11.88
N ASP A 50 -7.36 8.86 11.76
CA ASP A 50 -8.32 7.80 11.43
C ASP A 50 -8.08 7.24 10.02
N ALA A 51 -7.75 8.09 9.04
CA ALA A 51 -7.40 7.64 7.70
C ALA A 51 -6.11 6.80 7.72
N VAL A 52 -5.10 7.24 8.48
CA VAL A 52 -3.86 6.47 8.70
C VAL A 52 -4.15 5.12 9.34
N ASN A 53 -4.93 5.08 10.42
CA ASN A 53 -5.33 3.87 11.13
C ASN A 53 -5.99 2.87 10.18
N MET A 54 -6.92 3.35 9.34
CA MET A 54 -7.58 2.52 8.34
C MET A 54 -6.61 2.00 7.27
N LYS A 55 -5.63 2.80 6.82
CA LYS A 55 -4.59 2.33 5.88
C LYS A 55 -3.75 1.20 6.50
N GLY A 56 -3.37 1.32 7.77
CA GLY A 56 -2.66 0.25 8.49
C GLY A 56 -3.48 -1.03 8.59
N TYR A 57 -4.75 -0.92 8.99
CA TYR A 57 -5.67 -2.07 9.05
C TYR A 57 -5.86 -2.75 7.68
N ILE A 58 -6.10 -1.97 6.63
CA ILE A 58 -6.24 -2.48 5.26
C ILE A 58 -4.93 -3.13 4.79
N GLY A 59 -3.78 -2.54 5.10
CA GLY A 59 -2.47 -3.12 4.81
C GLY A 59 -2.31 -4.52 5.41
N ALA A 60 -2.71 -4.71 6.67
CA ALA A 60 -2.68 -6.02 7.33
C ALA A 60 -3.64 -7.04 6.69
N ARG A 61 -4.85 -6.61 6.28
CA ARG A 61 -5.80 -7.49 5.56
C ARG A 61 -5.23 -7.94 4.22
N ILE A 62 -4.71 -7.02 3.42
CA ILE A 62 -4.06 -7.33 2.14
C ILE A 62 -2.89 -8.29 2.39
N ALA A 63 -2.09 -8.07 3.42
CA ALA A 63 -0.98 -8.95 3.75
C ALA A 63 -1.44 -10.40 4.01
N GLN A 64 -2.51 -10.60 4.79
CA GLN A 64 -3.09 -11.94 5.00
C GLN A 64 -3.65 -12.56 3.71
N GLU A 65 -4.37 -11.77 2.90
CA GLU A 65 -4.85 -12.22 1.58
C GLU A 65 -3.69 -12.72 0.72
N LYS A 66 -2.56 -12.01 0.72
CA LYS A 66 -1.39 -12.39 -0.08
C LYS A 66 -0.66 -13.62 0.45
N VAL A 67 -0.73 -13.92 1.74
CA VAL A 67 -0.30 -15.22 2.29
C VAL A 67 -1.22 -16.34 1.81
N GLY A 68 -2.54 -16.13 1.83
CA GLY A 68 -3.52 -17.07 1.30
C GLY A 68 -3.28 -17.38 -0.19
N PHE A 69 -3.12 -16.34 -1.00
CA PHE A 69 -2.80 -16.46 -2.42
C PHE A 69 -1.49 -17.23 -2.67
N LEU A 70 -0.44 -16.96 -1.89
CA LEU A 70 0.87 -17.56 -2.11
C LEU A 70 0.93 -19.04 -1.68
N PHE A 71 0.26 -19.41 -0.60
CA PHE A 71 0.44 -20.73 0.04
C PHE A 71 -0.82 -21.59 0.16
N GLY A 72 -2.02 -21.03 -0.04
CA GLY A 72 -3.29 -21.67 0.27
C GLY A 72 -4.24 -21.90 -0.91
N GLU A 73 -3.90 -21.42 -2.10
CA GLU A 73 -4.79 -21.50 -3.28
C GLU A 73 -4.37 -22.55 -4.31
N ALA A 74 -3.09 -22.60 -4.67
CA ALA A 74 -2.60 -23.49 -5.72
C ALA A 74 -2.53 -24.94 -5.22
N LYS A 75 -2.96 -25.88 -6.07
CA LYS A 75 -2.95 -27.32 -5.77
C LYS A 75 -2.17 -28.11 -6.81
N SER A 76 -1.48 -29.15 -6.35
CA SER A 76 -0.92 -30.20 -7.21
C SER A 76 -2.05 -31.03 -7.85
N LYS A 77 -1.72 -31.90 -8.80
CA LYS A 77 -2.66 -32.84 -9.42
C LYS A 77 -3.33 -33.76 -8.40
N ASP A 78 -2.61 -34.11 -7.34
CA ASP A 78 -3.10 -34.93 -6.22
C ASP A 78 -3.85 -34.11 -5.15
N GLY A 79 -4.09 -32.82 -5.39
CA GLY A 79 -4.85 -31.94 -4.51
C GLY A 79 -4.08 -31.37 -3.31
N LYS A 80 -2.76 -31.61 -3.21
CA LYS A 80 -1.91 -31.01 -2.15
C LYS A 80 -1.73 -29.53 -2.40
N LEU A 81 -1.76 -28.71 -1.35
CA LEU A 81 -1.42 -27.29 -1.47
C LEU A 81 0.06 -27.13 -1.81
N ILE A 82 0.34 -26.28 -2.79
CA ILE A 82 1.68 -25.98 -3.29
C ILE A 82 1.91 -24.48 -3.35
N LEU A 83 3.17 -24.07 -3.33
CA LEU A 83 3.59 -22.70 -3.55
C LEU A 83 3.02 -22.22 -4.89
N ASN A 84 2.32 -21.10 -4.88
CA ASN A 84 1.66 -20.60 -6.07
C ASN A 84 2.68 -20.23 -7.16
N PRO A 85 2.73 -20.99 -8.28
CA PRO A 85 3.76 -20.82 -9.30
C PRO A 85 3.63 -19.52 -10.09
N VAL A 86 2.47 -18.85 -10.01
CA VAL A 86 2.27 -17.51 -10.59
C VAL A 86 3.09 -16.46 -9.84
N ALA A 87 3.30 -16.65 -8.54
CA ALA A 87 3.94 -15.69 -7.66
C ALA A 87 5.43 -16.01 -7.43
N ALA A 88 5.75 -17.29 -7.22
CA ALA A 88 7.09 -17.75 -6.89
C ALA A 88 7.28 -19.23 -7.23
N ASP A 89 8.53 -19.61 -7.55
CA ASP A 89 8.97 -20.99 -7.76
C ASP A 89 10.07 -21.42 -6.79
N SER A 90 10.48 -20.53 -5.88
CA SER A 90 11.55 -20.75 -4.91
C SER A 90 11.29 -19.98 -3.62
N LYS A 91 12.05 -20.32 -2.56
CA LYS A 91 11.99 -19.61 -1.28
C LYS A 91 12.39 -18.14 -1.43
N GLU A 92 13.43 -17.85 -2.19
CA GLU A 92 13.91 -16.48 -2.41
C GLU A 92 12.85 -15.63 -3.11
N LYS A 93 12.15 -16.20 -4.11
CA LYS A 93 11.06 -15.49 -4.80
C LYS A 93 9.83 -15.35 -3.91
N ALA A 94 9.52 -16.33 -3.07
CA ALA A 94 8.43 -16.25 -2.10
C ALA A 94 8.70 -15.12 -1.08
N VAL A 95 9.90 -15.05 -0.50
CA VAL A 95 10.30 -13.94 0.39
C VAL A 95 10.20 -12.61 -0.34
N LYS A 96 10.73 -12.50 -1.57
CA LYS A 96 10.64 -11.28 -2.38
C LYS A 96 9.20 -10.82 -2.63
N PHE A 97 8.28 -11.76 -2.89
CA PHE A 97 6.86 -11.47 -3.03
C PHE A 97 6.27 -10.92 -1.72
N LEU A 98 6.57 -11.58 -0.59
CA LEU A 98 6.08 -11.18 0.73
C LEU A 98 6.61 -9.82 1.18
N SER A 99 7.85 -9.45 0.83
CA SER A 99 8.47 -8.16 1.20
C SER A 99 7.73 -6.92 0.71
N SER A 100 6.74 -7.06 -0.19
CA SER A 100 5.86 -5.95 -0.59
C SER A 100 4.74 -5.66 0.42
N TYR A 101 4.50 -6.57 1.36
CA TYR A 101 3.37 -6.56 2.31
C TYR A 101 3.80 -6.76 3.76
N PHE A 102 5.00 -7.29 3.97
CA PHE A 102 5.58 -7.58 5.26
C PHE A 102 6.94 -6.90 5.41
N ASP A 103 7.34 -6.59 6.64
CA ASP A 103 8.74 -6.28 6.89
C ASP A 103 9.63 -7.52 6.67
N THR A 104 10.94 -7.31 6.51
CA THR A 104 11.88 -8.38 6.16
C THR A 104 11.83 -9.56 7.14
N ALA A 105 11.83 -9.26 8.44
CA ALA A 105 11.83 -10.30 9.47
C ALA A 105 10.54 -11.13 9.46
N MET A 106 9.39 -10.48 9.21
CA MET A 106 8.11 -11.16 9.11
C MET A 106 7.99 -11.98 7.81
N ALA A 107 8.48 -11.46 6.68
CA ALA A 107 8.52 -12.19 5.40
C ALA A 107 9.33 -13.49 5.52
N ASP A 108 10.50 -13.43 6.17
CA ASP A 108 11.35 -14.61 6.41
C ASP A 108 10.67 -15.63 7.33
N LYS A 109 10.02 -15.17 8.41
CA LYS A 109 9.25 -16.03 9.32
C LYS A 109 8.11 -16.75 8.59
N LEU A 110 7.36 -16.05 7.76
CA LEU A 110 6.26 -16.62 6.99
C LEU A 110 6.77 -17.64 5.97
N ALA A 111 7.83 -17.32 5.22
CA ALA A 111 8.42 -18.27 4.28
C ALA A 111 8.92 -19.53 5.00
N ALA A 112 9.55 -19.40 6.17
CA ALA A 112 10.00 -20.53 6.96
C ALA A 112 8.84 -21.36 7.54
N HIS A 113 7.72 -20.74 7.90
CA HIS A 113 6.54 -21.43 8.43
C HIS A 113 5.80 -22.21 7.35
N TYR A 114 5.63 -21.62 6.16
CA TYR A 114 4.78 -22.14 5.10
C TYR A 114 5.50 -23.04 4.09
N LEU A 115 6.78 -22.82 3.80
CA LEU A 115 7.51 -23.63 2.83
C LEU A 115 8.06 -24.88 3.49
N THR A 116 7.81 -26.03 2.86
CA THR A 116 8.36 -27.32 3.29
C THR A 116 9.51 -27.76 2.37
N GLU A 117 10.20 -28.83 2.76
CA GLU A 117 11.21 -29.48 1.90
C GLU A 117 10.59 -30.45 0.88
N GLN A 118 9.27 -30.64 0.90
CA GLN A 118 8.58 -31.57 0.01
C GLN A 118 8.23 -30.92 -1.32
N LYS A 119 8.18 -31.73 -2.38
CA LYS A 119 7.71 -31.30 -3.71
C LYS A 119 6.55 -32.15 -4.20
N ALA A 120 5.65 -31.50 -4.94
CA ALA A 120 4.58 -32.13 -5.71
C ALA A 120 4.49 -31.42 -7.05
N ASP A 121 4.45 -32.17 -8.16
CA ASP A 121 4.45 -31.62 -9.53
C ASP A 121 5.58 -30.60 -9.80
N GLY A 122 6.75 -30.78 -9.16
CA GLY A 122 7.89 -29.87 -9.29
C GLY A 122 7.79 -28.58 -8.47
N ALA A 123 6.65 -28.31 -7.83
CA ALA A 123 6.45 -27.17 -6.93
C ALA A 123 6.64 -27.57 -5.46
N ILE A 124 6.96 -26.59 -4.61
CA ILE A 124 7.13 -26.79 -3.17
C ILE A 124 5.76 -27.01 -2.52
N VAL A 125 5.59 -28.07 -1.73
CA VAL A 125 4.37 -28.29 -0.93
C VAL A 125 4.35 -27.32 0.24
N THR A 126 3.18 -26.77 0.57
CA THR A 126 3.02 -25.79 1.64
C THR A 126 2.46 -26.41 2.92
N ASN A 127 2.89 -25.87 4.07
CA ASN A 127 2.29 -26.16 5.37
C ASN A 127 0.89 -25.52 5.43
N THR A 128 -0.11 -26.30 5.85
CA THR A 128 -1.51 -25.84 5.91
C THR A 128 -1.88 -25.20 7.25
N THR A 129 -0.99 -25.26 8.23
CA THR A 129 -1.20 -24.64 9.55
C THR A 129 -1.18 -23.12 9.41
N SER A 130 -2.21 -22.43 9.88
CA SER A 130 -2.24 -20.96 9.86
C SER A 130 -1.12 -20.39 10.75
N PHE A 131 -0.38 -19.41 10.22
CA PHE A 131 0.51 -18.58 11.01
C PHE A 131 -0.28 -17.55 11.82
N PHE A 132 -1.39 -17.03 11.27
CA PHE A 132 -2.17 -15.98 11.89
C PHE A 132 -3.18 -16.57 12.89
N PRO A 133 -3.20 -16.07 14.15
CA PRO A 133 -4.15 -16.56 15.15
C PRO A 133 -5.61 -16.12 14.90
N THR A 134 -5.81 -15.08 14.09
CA THR A 134 -7.14 -14.56 13.70
C THR A 134 -7.16 -14.30 12.20
N ASP A 135 -8.30 -14.58 11.56
CA ASP A 135 -8.58 -14.21 10.18
C ASP A 135 -9.10 -12.77 10.08
N LEU A 136 -8.25 -11.84 9.64
CA LEU A 136 -8.62 -10.45 9.44
C LEU A 136 -9.54 -10.24 8.22
N LEU A 137 -9.64 -11.21 7.30
CA LEU A 137 -10.50 -11.10 6.13
C LEU A 137 -11.98 -11.18 6.52
N SER A 138 -12.31 -12.00 7.51
CA SER A 138 -13.66 -12.11 8.10
C SER A 138 -13.91 -11.18 9.29
N THR A 139 -12.86 -10.57 9.86
CA THR A 139 -12.98 -9.63 10.99
C THR A 139 -13.67 -8.34 10.55
N LYS A 140 -14.66 -7.88 11.34
CA LYS A 140 -15.37 -6.62 11.10
C LYS A 140 -14.63 -5.44 11.71
N LYS A 141 -14.80 -4.24 11.17
CA LYS A 141 -14.11 -3.03 11.67
C LYS A 141 -14.46 -2.74 13.13
N GLU A 142 -15.71 -2.99 13.53
CA GLU A 142 -16.22 -2.74 14.87
C GLU A 142 -15.57 -3.66 15.93
N GLU A 143 -14.87 -4.72 15.49
CA GLU A 143 -14.14 -5.66 16.33
C GLU A 143 -12.66 -5.29 16.46
N ILE A 144 -12.27 -4.11 15.97
CA ILE A 144 -10.91 -3.60 15.97
C ILE A 144 -10.81 -2.40 16.91
N THR A 145 -9.83 -2.45 17.80
CA THR A 145 -9.43 -1.30 18.64
C THR A 145 -8.07 -0.79 18.19
N PHE A 146 -8.01 0.47 17.75
CA PHE A 146 -6.74 1.13 17.41
C PHE A 146 -6.03 1.65 18.65
N ASP A 147 -4.70 1.52 18.69
CA ASP A 147 -3.88 2.07 19.77
C ASP A 147 -3.84 3.61 19.69
N ALA A 148 -4.02 4.29 20.84
CA ALA A 148 -3.97 5.75 20.91
C ALA A 148 -2.56 6.30 20.62
N ALA A 149 -1.52 5.49 20.76
CA ALA A 149 -0.13 5.84 20.44
C ALA A 149 0.22 5.68 18.95
N ASN A 150 -0.75 5.40 18.08
CA ASN A 150 -0.51 5.33 16.64
C ASN A 150 0.01 6.67 16.09
N THR A 151 0.82 6.57 15.05
CA THR A 151 1.42 7.71 14.36
C THR A 151 1.17 7.61 12.87
N LYS A 152 1.59 8.63 12.11
CA LYS A 152 1.55 8.61 10.63
C LYS A 152 2.38 7.48 10.01
N ASP A 153 3.35 6.92 10.75
CA ASP A 153 4.32 5.94 10.26
C ASP A 153 4.12 4.55 10.89
N GLN A 154 3.27 4.42 11.90
CA GLN A 154 3.01 3.15 12.57
C GLN A 154 1.57 3.07 13.06
N VAL A 155 0.91 1.98 12.72
CA VAL A 155 -0.45 1.67 13.16
C VAL A 155 -0.45 0.32 13.85
N LYS A 156 -0.90 0.33 15.09
CA LYS A 156 -1.17 -0.83 15.91
C LYS A 156 -2.66 -0.92 16.20
N PHE A 157 -3.19 -2.13 16.11
CA PHE A 157 -4.58 -2.41 16.42
C PHE A 157 -4.73 -3.80 17.02
N THR A 158 -5.79 -4.02 17.79
CA THR A 158 -6.07 -5.28 18.46
C THR A 158 -7.46 -5.76 18.08
N THR A 159 -7.58 -7.04 17.72
CA THR A 159 -8.86 -7.70 17.48
C THR A 159 -9.57 -7.97 18.80
N LYS A 160 -10.89 -8.14 18.78
CA LYS A 160 -11.67 -8.56 19.95
C LYS A 160 -11.14 -9.82 20.65
N ASP A 161 -10.46 -10.70 19.90
CA ASP A 161 -9.88 -11.95 20.40
C ASP A 161 -8.49 -11.76 21.03
N GLY A 162 -8.04 -10.51 21.20
CA GLY A 162 -6.79 -10.18 21.88
C GLY A 162 -5.53 -10.28 21.02
N VAL A 163 -5.67 -10.37 19.68
CA VAL A 163 -4.53 -10.42 18.76
C VAL A 163 -4.17 -9.01 18.31
N THR A 164 -2.94 -8.60 18.60
CA THR A 164 -2.39 -7.31 18.21
C THR A 164 -1.60 -7.43 16.91
N TYR A 165 -1.86 -6.51 15.99
CA TYR A 165 -1.14 -6.35 14.73
C TYR A 165 -0.43 -5.01 14.72
N THR A 166 0.83 -4.99 14.28
CA THR A 166 1.60 -3.75 14.09
C THR A 166 2.02 -3.63 12.63
N THR A 167 1.59 -2.55 11.98
CA THR A 167 2.00 -2.18 10.63
C THR A 167 2.88 -0.94 10.66
N LYS A 168 3.87 -0.89 9.75
CA LYS A 168 4.82 0.22 9.60
C LYS A 168 4.73 0.78 8.20
N LYS A 169 4.85 2.09 8.08
CA LYS A 169 4.90 2.77 6.78
C LYS A 169 6.28 2.54 6.15
N VAL A 170 6.30 1.94 4.97
CA VAL A 170 7.47 1.78 4.11
C VAL A 170 7.12 2.39 2.77
N ASN A 171 7.81 3.49 2.42
CA ASN A 171 7.40 4.39 1.34
C ASN A 171 5.96 4.88 1.58
N ASP A 172 5.04 4.75 0.62
CA ASP A 172 3.64 5.15 0.77
C ASP A 172 2.69 4.00 1.12
N LYS A 173 3.21 2.87 1.63
CA LYS A 173 2.42 1.69 1.99
C LYS A 173 2.64 1.27 3.43
N PHE A 174 1.61 0.74 4.06
CA PHE A 174 1.75 0.05 5.34
C PHE A 174 2.03 -1.43 5.11
N VAL A 175 3.11 -1.92 5.72
CA VAL A 175 3.49 -3.34 5.71
C VAL A 175 3.37 -3.93 7.12
N LEU A 176 2.99 -5.20 7.23
CA LEU A 176 2.83 -5.88 8.50
C LEU A 176 4.19 -6.34 9.04
N GLY A 177 4.55 -5.89 10.23
CA GLY A 177 5.82 -6.27 10.86
C GLY A 177 5.66 -7.19 12.05
N GLU A 178 4.48 -7.22 12.67
CA GLU A 178 4.29 -7.97 13.91
C GLU A 178 2.85 -8.42 14.10
N VAL A 179 2.70 -9.64 14.62
CA VAL A 179 1.43 -10.22 15.06
C VAL A 179 1.69 -10.93 16.40
N VAL A 180 0.97 -10.53 17.45
CA VAL A 180 1.13 -11.08 18.80
C VAL A 180 -0.24 -11.42 19.37
N LYS A 181 -0.38 -12.63 19.91
CA LYS A 181 -1.53 -13.01 20.75
C LYS A 181 -1.16 -12.76 22.21
N LYS A 182 -1.95 -11.95 22.90
CA LYS A 182 -1.82 -11.75 24.36
C LYS A 182 -2.40 -12.92 25.14
#